data_AF-A0A848XEY3-F1
#
_entry.id   AF-A0A848XEY3-F1
#
_cell.length_a   1.000
_cell.length_b   1.000
_cell.length_c   1.000
_cell.angle_alpha   90.00
_cell.angle_beta   90.00
_cell.angle_gamma   90.00
#
_symmetry.space_group_name_H-M   'P 1'
#
loop_
_entity.id
_entity.type
_entity.pdbx_description
1 polymer ?
#
loop_
_entity_poly.entity_id
_entity_poly.type
_entity_poly.pdbx_seq_one_letter_code
_entity_poly.pdbx_strand_id
1 'polypeptide(L)' 'MCSEMVTFDGIDRSATLPEGETVPVEFTPGAPGEIPFQCQMGMLRGKIVVEK' A
#
# COMPACT_ATOMS: atom_id res chain seq x y z
N MET A 1 -4.79 -7.80 13.48
CA MET A 1 -6.05 -7.51 12.75
C MET A 1 -5.81 -7.54 11.24
N CYS A 2 -6.84 -7.79 10.41
CA CYS A 2 -6.68 -7.86 8.95
C CYS A 2 -6.26 -6.51 8.32
N SER A 3 -6.62 -5.38 8.93
CA SER A 3 -6.28 -4.01 8.50
C SER A 3 -5.02 -3.42 9.16
N GLU A 4 -4.33 -4.19 9.99
CA GLU A 4 -3.22 -3.69 10.83
C GLU A 4 -1.95 -3.38 10.02
N MET A 5 -1.79 -4.00 8.85
CA MET A 5 -0.61 -3.83 8.01
C MET A 5 -1.01 -3.86 6.54
N VAL A 6 -0.47 -2.90 5.78
CA VAL A 6 -0.58 -2.84 4.34
C VAL A 6 0.79 -3.08 3.70
N THR A 7 0.81 -3.84 2.62
CA THR A 7 1.98 -4.14 1.79
C THR A 7 1.73 -3.64 0.37
N PHE A 8 2.71 -2.97 -0.22
CA PHE A 8 2.64 -2.42 -1.56
C PHE A 8 3.55 -3.22 -2.50
N ASP A 9 2.93 -3.89 -3.46
CA ASP A 9 3.62 -4.71 -4.44
C ASP A 9 4.23 -3.81 -5.52
N GLY A 10 5.53 -4.00 -5.80
CA GLY A 10 6.26 -3.19 -6.79
C GLY A 10 7.00 -1.98 -6.25
N ILE A 11 6.86 -1.65 -4.96
CA ILE A 11 7.67 -0.61 -4.31
C ILE A 11 8.41 -1.06 -3.04
N ASP A 12 8.43 -2.37 -2.72
CA ASP A 12 9.11 -2.94 -1.54
C ASP A 12 8.83 -2.15 -0.24
N ARG A 13 7.56 -1.77 -0.05
CA ARG A 13 7.11 -1.01 1.11
C ARG A 13 5.97 -1.71 1.83
N SER A 14 6.02 -1.62 3.15
CA SER A 14 4.94 -2.02 4.04
C SER A 14 4.81 -1.02 5.18
N ALA A 15 3.59 -0.78 5.64
CA ALA A 15 3.31 0.11 6.76
C ALA A 15 2.30 -0.54 7.71
N THR A 16 2.54 -0.37 9.01
CA THR A 16 1.56 -0.70 10.05
C THR A 16 0.56 0.45 10.14
N LEU A 17 -0.72 0.15 10.25
CA LEU A 17 -1.82 1.10 10.35
C LEU A 17 -2.47 0.97 11.74
N PRO A 18 -2.03 1.77 12.74
CA PRO A 18 -2.69 1.81 14.03
C PRO A 18 -4.12 2.36 13.89
N GLU A 19 -5.04 1.88 14.71
CA GLU A 19 -6.42 2.36 14.68
C GLU A 19 -6.48 3.84 15.12
N GLY A 20 -7.15 4.66 14.31
CA GLY A 20 -7.31 6.10 14.58
C GLY A 20 -6.10 6.97 14.21
N GLU A 21 -5.02 6.38 13.67
CA GLU A 21 -3.84 7.12 13.24
C GLU A 21 -3.71 7.18 11.71
N THR A 22 -3.28 8.34 11.21
CA THR A 22 -2.91 8.50 9.79
C THR A 22 -1.43 8.24 9.64
N VAL A 23 -1.06 7.17 8.93
CA VAL A 23 0.33 6.82 8.67
C VAL A 23 0.72 7.25 7.26
N PRO A 24 1.64 8.21 7.10
CA PRO A 24 2.10 8.62 5.78
C PRO A 24 2.94 7.52 5.13
N VAL A 25 2.61 7.19 3.88
CA VAL A 25 3.40 6.29 3.03
C VAL A 25 3.89 7.08 1.83
N GLU A 26 5.15 7.47 1.88
CA GLU A 26 5.80 8.23 0.79
C GLU A 26 6.58 7.29 -0.12
N PHE A 27 6.31 7.38 -1.42
CA PHE A 27 7.05 6.66 -2.44
C PHE A 27 7.13 7.50 -3.72
N THR A 28 8.21 7.31 -4.47
CA THR A 28 8.38 7.96 -5.78
C THR A 28 8.09 6.92 -6.86
N PRO A 29 7.00 7.06 -7.64
CA PRO A 29 6.76 6.18 -8.76
C PRO A 29 7.82 6.42 -9.85
N GLY A 30 8.59 5.38 -10.18
CA GLY A 30 9.63 5.46 -11.22
C GLY A 30 9.10 5.39 -12.65
N ALA A 31 7.90 4.82 -12.84
CA ALA A 31 7.24 4.67 -14.12
C ALA A 31 5.70 4.71 -13.95
N PRO A 32 4.95 5.14 -14.98
CA PRO A 32 3.50 5.00 -14.98
C PRO A 32 3.11 3.52 -14.96
N GLY A 33 2.06 3.19 -14.24
CA GLY A 33 1.63 1.81 -14.04
C GLY A 33 0.68 1.63 -12.87
N GLU A 34 0.32 0.38 -12.60
CA GLU A 34 -0.51 -0.01 -11.47
C GLU A 34 0.38 -0.63 -10.38
N ILE A 35 0.28 -0.12 -9.16
CA ILE A 35 0.98 -0.61 -7.97
C ILE A 35 -0.08 -1.28 -7.09
N PRO A 36 -0.17 -2.62 -7.06
CA PRO A 36 -1.09 -3.31 -6.17
C PRO A 36 -0.72 -3.03 -4.72
N PHE A 37 -1.73 -2.94 -3.85
CA PHE A 37 -1.50 -2.99 -2.41
C PHE A 37 -2.53 -3.91 -1.78
N GLN A 38 -2.13 -4.54 -0.70
CA GLN A 38 -2.99 -5.47 0.02
C GLN A 38 -2.66 -5.49 1.50
N CYS A 39 -3.56 -6.01 2.31
CA CYS A 39 -3.18 -6.31 3.68
C CYS A 39 -2.26 -7.53 3.73
N GLN A 40 -1.51 -7.68 4.83
CA GLN A 40 -0.62 -8.84 5.05
C GLN A 40 -1.31 -10.20 4.88
N MET A 41 -2.61 -10.28 5.19
CA MET A 41 -3.43 -11.50 5.04
C MET A 41 -3.98 -11.70 3.63
N GLY A 42 -3.77 -10.76 2.70
CA GLY A 42 -4.23 -10.82 1.32
C GLY A 42 -5.75 -10.75 1.13
N MET A 43 -6.50 -10.34 2.15
CA MET A 43 -7.97 -10.22 2.09
C MET A 43 -8.41 -8.86 1.52
N LEU A 44 -7.86 -7.78 2.04
CA LEU A 44 -8.11 -6.42 1.55
C LEU A 44 -7.12 -6.12 0.44
N ARG A 45 -7.61 -5.69 -0.72
CA ARG A 45 -6.81 -5.43 -1.91
C ARG A 45 -7.24 -4.12 -2.55
N GLY A 46 -6.28 -3.38 -3.06
CA GLY A 46 -6.49 -2.20 -3.87
C GLY A 46 -5.32 -2.03 -4.82
N LYS A 47 -5.37 -0.97 -5.62
CA LYS A 47 -4.27 -0.61 -6.51
C LYS A 47 -4.15 0.90 -6.60
N ILE A 48 -2.92 1.37 -6.69
CA ILE A 48 -2.60 2.75 -7.00
C ILE A 48 -2.32 2.80 -8.50
N VAL A 49 -3.06 3.64 -9.22
CA VAL A 49 -2.85 3.87 -10.65
C VAL A 49 -2.05 5.16 -10.78
N VAL A 50 -0.83 5.05 -11.31
CA VAL A 50 0.03 6.18 -11.61
C VAL A 50 -0.20 6.56 -13.06
N GLU A 51 -0.96 7.64 -13.26
CA GLU A 51 -1.17 8.25 -14.56
C GLU A 51 -0.06 9.25 -14.88
N LYS A 52 0.13 9.51 -16.18
CA LYS A 52 1.20 10.34 -16.72
C LYS A 52 0.85 11.82 -16.72
#